data_AF-A0A1I5D5E3-F1
#
_entry.id   AF-A0A1I5D5E3-F1
#
_cell.length_a   1.000
_cell.length_b   1.000
_cell.length_c   1.000
_cell.angle_alpha   90.00
_cell.angle_beta   90.00
_cell.angle_gamma   90.00
#
_symmetry.space_group_name_H-M   'P 1'
#
loop_
_entity.id
_entity.type
_entity.pdbx_description
1 polymer ?
#
loop_
_entity_poly.entity_id
_entity_poly.type
_entity_poly.pdbx_seq_one_letter_code
_entity_poly.pdbx_strand_id
1 'polypeptide(L)'
;MKSKIECSIVEDLLPSFLEELTREETNEFMEGHLKGCASCRKKAENLSHEMEHMEKAPERELNFLKKVKKTKLLGAVLSALFALVIAFGIYSYEFRYTLDQGELSKAVTDYVSPFEEEFEGYALETLRLEAGALLVSFKDLKRETRNGVAEFEKGINGKYRIIRADLRTSAYSSVIQTFNWENQEEKKVVVSGYSLSKDIARYGLEFSAYKSPGWASDERVERTLTFPVKNLQFLEVFSLEALVEELKKSENQELYNYHLTDVSFYDETGEDITESLLVGESGNQGGSGIGSAELWLVYVLMFLVLGFGAIMVRYFLTD
;
A
#
# COMPACT_ATOMS: atom_id res chain seq x y z
N MET A 1 -26.82 84.46 -24.20
CA MET A 1 -26.50 83.57 -23.06
C MET A 1 -26.86 82.11 -23.31
N LYS A 2 -27.95 81.77 -24.02
CA LYS A 2 -28.33 80.36 -24.35
C LYS A 2 -27.22 79.53 -25.01
N SER A 3 -26.57 80.05 -26.05
CA SER A 3 -25.50 79.32 -26.77
C SER A 3 -24.31 78.94 -25.90
N LYS A 4 -23.98 79.74 -24.87
CA LYS A 4 -22.83 79.47 -23.99
C LYS A 4 -23.10 78.31 -23.02
N ILE A 5 -24.35 78.16 -22.59
CA ILE A 5 -24.77 77.04 -21.71
C ILE A 5 -24.82 75.75 -22.53
N GLU A 6 -25.35 75.82 -23.76
CA GLU A 6 -25.41 74.67 -24.68
C GLU A 6 -24.00 74.16 -25.06
N CYS A 7 -23.03 75.04 -25.32
CA CYS A 7 -21.65 74.62 -25.56
C CYS A 7 -21.03 73.89 -24.37
N SER A 8 -21.32 74.30 -23.13
CA SER A 8 -20.78 73.66 -21.93
C SER A 8 -21.28 72.22 -21.79
N ILE A 9 -22.58 72.00 -22.05
CA ILE A 9 -23.21 70.68 -21.99
C ILE A 9 -22.63 69.77 -23.09
N VAL A 10 -22.45 70.30 -24.30
CA VAL A 10 -21.86 69.56 -25.41
C VAL A 10 -20.41 69.18 -25.12
N GLU A 11 -19.63 70.05 -24.50
CA GLU A 11 -18.24 69.75 -24.13
C GLU A 11 -18.14 68.65 -23.06
N ASP A 12 -19.03 68.65 -22.06
CA ASP A 12 -19.05 67.62 -21.01
C ASP A 12 -19.47 66.24 -21.56
N LEU A 13 -20.37 66.21 -22.55
CA LEU A 13 -20.87 64.98 -23.18
C LEU A 13 -20.02 64.50 -24.36
N LEU A 14 -19.06 65.30 -24.81
CA LEU A 14 -18.25 65.02 -26.01
C LEU A 14 -17.45 63.71 -25.92
N PRO A 15 -16.79 63.38 -24.79
CA PRO A 15 -16.05 62.12 -24.69
C PRO A 15 -16.97 60.90 -24.85
N SER A 16 -18.11 60.90 -24.15
CA SER A 16 -19.08 59.80 -24.22
C SER A 16 -19.76 59.69 -25.59
N PHE A 17 -19.95 60.82 -26.29
CA PHE A 17 -20.44 60.84 -27.67
C PHE A 17 -19.42 60.23 -28.66
N LEU A 18 -18.13 60.55 -28.52
CA LEU A 18 -17.07 59.98 -29.36
C LEU A 18 -16.83 58.48 -29.12
N GLU A 19 -17.14 57.98 -27.92
CA GLU A 19 -17.08 56.55 -27.57
C GLU A 19 -18.38 55.78 -27.91
N GLU A 20 -19.35 56.41 -28.56
CA GLU A 20 -20.67 55.84 -28.89
C GLU A 20 -21.48 55.35 -27.66
N LEU A 21 -21.25 55.97 -26.49
CA LEU A 21 -21.90 55.60 -25.22
C LEU A 21 -23.14 56.46 -24.89
N THR A 22 -23.53 57.38 -25.77
CA THR A 22 -24.70 58.24 -25.64
C THR A 22 -25.94 57.63 -26.30
N ARG A 23 -27.14 57.98 -25.79
CA ARG A 23 -28.42 57.53 -26.34
C ARG A 23 -28.72 58.25 -27.68
N GLU A 24 -29.54 57.63 -28.51
CA GLU A 24 -29.91 58.15 -29.86
C GLU A 24 -30.43 59.59 -29.83
N GLU A 25 -31.34 59.93 -28.90
CA GLU A 25 -31.85 61.29 -28.71
C GLU A 25 -30.73 62.31 -28.38
N THR A 26 -29.70 61.88 -27.66
CA THR A 26 -28.54 62.71 -27.32
C THR A 26 -27.60 62.87 -28.52
N ASN A 27 -27.49 61.84 -29.38
CA ASN A 27 -26.68 61.89 -30.60
C ASN A 27 -27.23 62.90 -31.60
N GLU A 28 -28.55 62.90 -31.84
CA GLU A 28 -29.18 63.87 -32.74
C GLU A 28 -28.95 65.33 -32.29
N PHE A 29 -29.05 65.58 -30.98
CA PHE A 29 -28.76 66.89 -30.38
C PHE A 29 -27.28 67.29 -30.57
N MET A 30 -26.36 66.37 -30.29
CA MET A 30 -24.91 66.59 -30.43
C MET A 30 -24.51 66.87 -31.88
N GLU A 31 -24.99 66.07 -32.83
CA GLU A 31 -24.75 66.28 -34.27
C GLU A 31 -25.29 67.62 -34.76
N GLY A 32 -26.50 67.99 -34.32
CA GLY A 32 -27.11 69.27 -34.65
C GLY A 32 -26.26 70.45 -34.17
N HIS A 33 -25.74 70.37 -32.93
CA HIS A 33 -24.91 71.41 -32.35
C HIS A 33 -23.53 71.50 -33.01
N LEU A 34 -22.87 70.37 -33.29
CA LEU A 34 -21.55 70.33 -33.94
C LEU A 34 -21.59 70.85 -35.40
N LYS A 35 -22.72 70.68 -36.10
CA LYS A 35 -22.96 71.29 -37.43
C LYS A 35 -23.06 72.82 -37.35
N GLY A 36 -23.62 73.37 -36.27
CA GLY A 36 -23.84 74.81 -36.09
C GLY A 36 -22.73 75.58 -35.35
N CYS A 37 -21.88 74.90 -34.58
CA CYS A 37 -20.93 75.54 -33.65
C CYS A 37 -19.47 75.18 -33.97
N ALA A 38 -18.71 76.14 -34.51
CA ALA A 38 -17.31 75.94 -34.91
C ALA A 38 -16.37 75.66 -33.72
N SER A 39 -16.65 76.23 -32.53
CA SER A 39 -15.80 76.01 -31.35
C SER A 39 -15.91 74.59 -30.80
N CYS A 40 -17.12 74.03 -30.75
CA CYS A 40 -17.37 72.67 -30.27
C CYS A 40 -16.85 71.63 -31.28
N ARG A 41 -16.97 71.91 -32.59
CA ARG A 41 -16.38 71.06 -33.64
C ARG A 41 -14.87 70.92 -33.50
N LYS A 42 -14.17 72.04 -33.30
CA LYS A 42 -12.70 72.03 -33.11
C LYS A 42 -12.29 71.24 -31.86
N LYS A 43 -13.07 71.31 -30.78
CA LYS A 43 -12.84 70.51 -29.57
C LYS A 43 -13.07 69.02 -29.81
N ALA A 44 -14.10 68.67 -30.60
CA ALA A 44 -14.37 67.29 -30.99
C ALA A 44 -13.23 66.69 -31.80
N GLU A 45 -12.74 67.43 -32.81
CA GLU A 45 -11.61 67.02 -33.65
C GLU A 45 -10.31 66.86 -32.84
N ASN A 46 -10.03 67.76 -31.90
CA ASN A 46 -8.87 67.65 -31.03
C ASN A 46 -8.97 66.43 -30.10
N LEU A 47 -10.13 66.20 -29.50
CA LEU A 47 -10.34 65.08 -28.57
C LEU A 47 -10.33 63.73 -29.31
N SER A 48 -10.91 63.65 -30.50
CA SER A 48 -10.84 62.46 -31.34
C SER A 48 -9.40 62.14 -31.75
N HIS A 49 -8.60 63.18 -32.07
CA HIS A 49 -7.19 63.01 -32.39
C HIS A 49 -6.37 62.54 -31.16
N GLU A 50 -6.69 63.04 -29.96
CA GLU A 50 -6.08 62.55 -28.71
C GLU A 50 -6.47 61.09 -28.39
N MET A 51 -7.72 60.70 -28.65
CA MET A 51 -8.20 59.31 -28.47
C MET A 51 -7.57 58.35 -29.48
N GLU A 52 -7.41 58.77 -30.74
CA GLU A 52 -6.74 57.97 -31.78
C GLU A 52 -5.25 57.79 -31.49
N HIS A 53 -4.64 58.75 -30.77
CA HIS A 53 -3.24 58.70 -30.33
C HIS A 53 -3.04 58.10 -28.92
N MET A 54 -4.13 57.70 -28.24
CA MET A 54 -4.08 57.01 -26.96
C MET A 54 -3.67 55.55 -27.22
N GLU A 55 -2.40 55.26 -26.94
CA GLU A 55 -1.79 53.95 -27.14
C GLU A 55 -2.62 52.88 -26.41
N LYS A 56 -3.32 52.00 -27.16
CA LYS A 56 -4.03 50.84 -26.60
C LYS A 56 -3.07 50.11 -25.66
N ALA A 57 -3.53 49.83 -24.44
CA ALA A 57 -2.74 49.13 -23.43
C ALA A 57 -1.97 47.96 -24.05
N PRO A 58 -0.65 47.86 -23.84
CA PRO A 58 0.22 47.05 -24.68
C PRO A 58 -0.15 45.56 -24.61
N GLU A 59 -0.52 44.96 -25.74
CA GLU A 59 -0.79 43.50 -25.86
C GLU A 59 0.37 42.63 -25.33
N ARG A 60 1.59 43.19 -25.27
CA ARG A 60 2.76 42.58 -24.63
C ARG A 60 2.53 42.22 -23.16
N GLU A 61 1.82 43.04 -22.39
CA GLU A 61 1.56 42.77 -20.97
C GLU A 61 0.56 41.63 -20.78
N LEU A 62 -0.48 41.55 -21.62
CA LEU A 62 -1.45 40.45 -21.60
C LEU A 62 -0.82 39.10 -22.00
N ASN A 63 0.07 39.11 -22.99
CA ASN A 63 0.81 37.90 -23.38
C ASN A 63 1.85 37.48 -22.32
N PHE A 64 2.48 38.45 -21.64
CA PHE A 64 3.38 38.19 -20.53
C PHE A 64 2.65 37.54 -19.35
N LEU A 65 1.51 38.09 -18.93
CA LEU A 65 0.68 37.52 -17.85
C LEU A 65 0.18 36.11 -18.18
N LYS A 66 -0.25 35.85 -19.42
CA LYS A 66 -0.63 34.51 -19.89
C LYS A 66 0.56 33.54 -19.89
N LYS A 67 1.76 34.01 -20.26
CA LYS A 67 2.99 33.19 -20.29
C LYS A 67 3.45 32.83 -18.87
N VAL A 68 3.42 33.79 -17.94
CA VAL A 68 3.77 33.58 -16.53
C VAL A 68 2.81 32.60 -15.85
N LYS A 69 1.50 32.71 -16.11
CA LYS A 69 0.51 31.74 -15.58
C LYS A 69 0.74 30.33 -16.13
N LYS A 70 1.10 30.18 -17.41
CA LYS A 70 1.43 28.88 -18.02
C LYS A 70 2.71 28.28 -17.46
N THR A 71 3.77 29.07 -17.25
CA THR A 71 5.03 28.57 -16.68
C THR A 71 4.87 28.16 -15.21
N LYS A 72 4.07 28.90 -14.44
CA LYS A 72 3.72 28.56 -13.05
C LYS A 72 2.88 27.29 -12.96
N LEU A 73 1.85 27.18 -13.80
CA LEU A 73 1.06 25.94 -13.91
C LEU A 73 1.94 24.75 -14.32
N LEU A 74 2.86 24.96 -15.27
CA LEU A 74 3.79 23.91 -15.68
C LEU A 74 4.72 23.49 -14.53
N GLY A 75 5.26 24.44 -13.77
CA GLY A 75 6.06 24.16 -12.56
C GLY A 75 5.27 23.36 -11.53
N ALA A 76 4.04 23.78 -11.23
CA ALA A 76 3.15 23.06 -10.32
C ALA A 76 2.87 21.62 -10.81
N VAL A 77 2.52 21.44 -12.09
CA VAL A 77 2.25 20.11 -12.66
C VAL A 77 3.50 19.22 -12.63
N LEU A 78 4.67 19.75 -12.98
CA LEU A 78 5.92 19.00 -12.95
C LEU A 78 6.29 18.60 -11.52
N SER A 79 6.13 19.49 -10.53
CA SER A 79 6.36 19.15 -9.13
C SER A 79 5.40 18.06 -8.63
N ALA A 80 4.13 18.14 -9.00
CA ALA A 80 3.14 17.11 -8.65
C ALA A 80 3.50 15.75 -9.28
N LEU A 81 3.83 15.73 -10.57
CA LEU A 81 4.22 14.50 -11.28
C LEU A 81 5.50 13.91 -10.69
N PHE A 82 6.48 14.74 -10.35
CA PHE A 82 7.73 14.28 -9.74
C PHE A 82 7.49 13.61 -8.39
N ALA A 83 6.68 14.22 -7.51
CA ALA A 83 6.31 13.62 -6.24
C ALA A 83 5.56 12.28 -6.42
N LEU A 84 4.64 12.20 -7.38
CA LEU A 84 3.93 10.96 -7.70
C LEU A 84 4.87 9.87 -8.21
N VAL A 85 5.83 10.21 -9.08
CA VAL A 85 6.82 9.26 -9.59
C VAL A 85 7.69 8.71 -8.46
N ILE A 86 8.14 9.56 -7.54
CA ILE A 86 8.93 9.10 -6.38
C ILE A 86 8.09 8.19 -5.48
N ALA A 87 6.86 8.60 -5.13
CA ALA A 87 5.98 7.81 -4.28
C ALA A 87 5.66 6.44 -4.92
N PHE A 88 5.39 6.41 -6.22
CA PHE A 88 5.17 5.17 -6.96
C PHE A 88 6.44 4.32 -7.06
N GLY A 89 7.62 4.94 -7.19
CA GLY A 89 8.91 4.26 -7.17
C GLY A 89 9.18 3.56 -5.85
N ILE A 90 8.96 4.26 -4.72
CA ILE A 90 9.06 3.67 -3.37
C ILE A 90 8.08 2.49 -3.25
N TYR A 91 6.82 2.70 -3.63
CA TYR A 91 5.81 1.64 -3.59
C TYR A 91 6.20 0.42 -4.43
N SER A 92 6.70 0.63 -5.64
CA SER A 92 7.09 -0.45 -6.56
C SER A 92 8.36 -1.17 -6.13
N TYR A 93 9.25 -0.47 -5.41
CA TYR A 93 10.42 -1.06 -4.78
C TYR A 93 10.00 -1.97 -3.63
N GLU A 94 9.02 -1.58 -2.83
CA GLU A 94 8.52 -2.39 -1.73
C GLU A 94 7.74 -3.61 -2.23
N PHE A 95 6.80 -3.40 -3.15
CA PHE A 95 6.02 -4.46 -3.79
C PHE A 95 6.67 -4.90 -5.11
N ARG A 96 7.79 -5.62 -5.01
CA ARG A 96 8.57 -6.02 -6.19
C ARG A 96 8.40 -7.49 -6.60
N TYR A 97 8.07 -8.38 -5.67
CA TYR A 97 8.15 -9.82 -5.86
C TYR A 97 6.93 -10.37 -6.58
N THR A 98 7.14 -11.39 -7.41
CA THR A 98 6.06 -12.11 -8.09
C THR A 98 5.83 -13.48 -7.44
N LEU A 99 4.90 -14.28 -7.96
CA LEU A 99 4.70 -15.66 -7.49
C LEU A 99 5.75 -16.65 -8.03
N ASP A 100 6.70 -16.17 -8.83
CA ASP A 100 7.80 -17.01 -9.28
C ASP A 100 8.60 -17.54 -8.08
N GLN A 101 8.92 -18.84 -8.09
CA GLN A 101 9.60 -19.50 -6.98
C GLN A 101 10.97 -18.88 -6.69
N GLY A 102 11.71 -18.46 -7.73
CA GLY A 102 13.00 -17.80 -7.59
C GLY A 102 12.86 -16.42 -6.95
N GLU A 103 11.86 -15.65 -7.37
CA GLU A 103 11.55 -14.34 -6.76
C GLU A 103 11.12 -14.47 -5.30
N LEU A 104 10.30 -15.47 -4.95
CA LEU A 104 9.91 -15.73 -3.56
C LEU A 104 11.09 -16.21 -2.70
N SER A 105 11.94 -17.09 -3.24
CA SER A 105 13.16 -17.56 -2.58
C SER A 105 14.10 -16.39 -2.26
N LYS A 106 14.27 -15.48 -3.23
CA LYS A 106 15.02 -14.25 -3.04
C LYS A 106 14.39 -13.35 -1.97
N ALA A 107 13.07 -13.17 -1.99
CA ALA A 107 12.37 -12.36 -1.00
C ALA A 107 12.60 -12.84 0.44
N VAL A 108 12.49 -14.15 0.65
CA VAL A 108 12.76 -14.76 1.96
C VAL A 108 14.22 -14.60 2.34
N THR A 109 15.15 -14.81 1.41
CA THR A 109 16.59 -14.62 1.65
C THR A 109 16.94 -13.19 2.05
N ASP A 110 16.48 -12.21 1.27
CA ASP A 110 16.73 -10.78 1.52
C ASP A 110 16.15 -10.34 2.88
N TYR A 111 15.01 -10.93 3.28
CA TYR A 111 14.33 -10.56 4.52
C TYR A 111 14.94 -11.20 5.79
N VAL A 112 15.43 -12.44 5.69
CA VAL A 112 15.96 -13.19 6.84
C VAL A 112 17.47 -12.96 7.03
N SER A 113 18.23 -12.77 5.96
CA SER A 113 19.69 -12.61 6.02
C SER A 113 20.23 -11.50 6.95
N PRO A 114 19.50 -10.39 7.23
CA PRO A 114 19.95 -9.44 8.25
C PRO A 114 19.95 -9.99 9.69
N PHE A 115 19.22 -11.08 9.93
CA PHE A 115 19.04 -11.69 11.26
C PHE A 115 19.76 -13.03 11.39
N GLU A 116 19.96 -13.74 10.28
CA GLU A 116 20.70 -14.99 10.22
C GLU A 116 21.77 -14.93 9.13
N GLU A 117 23.03 -14.87 9.53
CA GLU A 117 24.17 -14.92 8.60
C GLU A 117 24.14 -16.21 7.78
N GLU A 118 24.59 -16.12 6.53
CA GLU A 118 24.67 -17.22 5.56
C GLU A 118 23.33 -17.90 5.21
N PHE A 119 22.19 -17.32 5.59
CA PHE A 119 20.88 -17.86 5.23
C PHE A 119 20.64 -17.82 3.72
N GLU A 120 20.26 -18.96 3.12
CA GLU A 120 19.88 -19.06 1.71
C GLU A 120 18.49 -19.71 1.60
N GLY A 121 17.46 -18.88 1.49
CA GLY A 121 16.07 -19.32 1.49
C GLY A 121 15.64 -19.92 0.15
N TYR A 122 14.91 -21.03 0.20
CA TYR A 122 14.27 -21.66 -0.95
C TYR A 122 12.79 -21.86 -0.68
N ALA A 123 11.94 -21.22 -1.49
CA ALA A 123 10.49 -21.32 -1.41
C ALA A 123 10.01 -22.72 -1.85
N LEU A 124 9.10 -23.32 -1.10
CA LEU A 124 8.61 -24.68 -1.31
C LEU A 124 7.16 -24.66 -1.83
N GLU A 125 6.22 -24.27 -0.97
CA GLU A 125 4.79 -24.23 -1.28
C GLU A 125 4.23 -22.83 -1.05
N THR A 126 3.13 -22.54 -1.74
CA THR A 126 2.41 -21.29 -1.57
C THR A 126 0.94 -21.54 -1.33
N LEU A 127 0.34 -20.79 -0.41
CA LEU A 127 -1.08 -20.87 -0.11
C LEU A 127 -1.66 -19.46 0.03
N ARG A 128 -2.73 -19.17 -0.71
CA ARG A 128 -3.45 -17.90 -0.58
C ARG A 128 -4.60 -18.05 0.40
N LEU A 129 -4.66 -17.15 1.36
CA LEU A 129 -5.79 -17.01 2.28
C LEU A 129 -6.83 -16.04 1.70
N GLU A 130 -8.09 -16.18 2.12
CA GLU A 130 -9.21 -15.36 1.64
C GLU A 130 -9.02 -13.85 1.90
N ALA A 131 -8.30 -13.50 2.97
CA ALA A 131 -7.94 -12.13 3.32
C ALA A 131 -6.87 -11.50 2.41
N GLY A 132 -6.42 -12.19 1.36
CA GLY A 132 -5.41 -11.70 0.41
C GLY A 132 -3.96 -11.92 0.86
N ALA A 133 -3.74 -12.47 2.06
CA ALA A 133 -2.42 -12.90 2.53
C ALA A 133 -1.95 -14.12 1.72
N LEU A 134 -0.66 -14.12 1.36
CA LEU A 134 0.01 -15.22 0.72
C LEU A 134 1.01 -15.82 1.72
N LEU A 135 0.80 -17.08 2.09
CA LEU A 135 1.76 -17.86 2.86
C LEU A 135 2.71 -18.56 1.91
N VAL A 136 3.99 -18.57 2.26
CA VAL A 136 5.06 -19.25 1.53
C VAL A 136 5.86 -20.08 2.51
N SER A 137 5.83 -21.40 2.39
CA SER A 137 6.77 -22.23 3.14
C SER A 137 8.14 -22.20 2.47
N PHE A 138 9.18 -22.29 3.28
CA PHE A 138 10.56 -22.25 2.79
C PHE A 138 11.48 -23.09 3.66
N LYS A 139 12.63 -23.46 3.09
CA LYS A 139 13.76 -24.04 3.83
C LYS A 139 15.03 -23.24 3.60
N ASP A 140 15.99 -23.37 4.51
CA ASP A 140 17.37 -22.93 4.30
C ASP A 140 18.13 -23.98 3.49
N LEU A 141 18.81 -23.57 2.42
CA LEU A 141 19.66 -24.44 1.62
C LEU A 141 21.01 -24.74 2.29
N LYS A 142 21.44 -23.95 3.28
CA LYS A 142 22.68 -24.20 4.02
C LYS A 142 22.48 -25.11 5.23
N ARG A 143 21.27 -25.13 5.80
CA ARG A 143 20.95 -25.85 7.04
C ARG A 143 19.70 -26.69 6.82
N GLU A 144 19.86 -27.99 6.59
CA GLU A 144 18.79 -28.89 6.12
C GLU A 144 17.52 -28.87 6.99
N THR A 145 17.67 -28.68 8.30
CA THR A 145 16.56 -28.66 9.26
C THR A 145 16.03 -27.26 9.58
N ARG A 146 16.65 -26.19 9.09
CA ARG A 146 16.20 -24.81 9.29
C ARG A 146 15.16 -24.47 8.23
N ASN A 147 13.98 -24.08 8.65
CA ASN A 147 12.86 -23.82 7.75
C ASN A 147 11.84 -22.88 8.38
N GLY A 148 10.80 -22.53 7.63
CA GLY A 148 9.85 -21.54 8.07
C GLY A 148 8.65 -21.34 7.15
N VAL A 149 7.79 -20.42 7.58
CA VAL A 149 6.70 -19.86 6.77
C VAL A 149 6.84 -18.35 6.76
N ALA A 150 6.75 -17.77 5.57
CA ALA A 150 6.72 -16.34 5.36
C ALA A 150 5.32 -15.89 4.93
N GLU A 151 4.92 -14.73 5.43
CA GLU A 151 3.68 -14.07 5.05
C GLU A 151 3.97 -12.90 4.12
N PHE A 152 3.23 -12.85 3.03
CA PHE A 152 3.31 -11.83 2.01
C PHE A 152 1.99 -11.09 1.87
N GLU A 153 2.10 -9.77 1.74
CA GLU A 153 1.00 -8.87 1.43
C GLU A 153 0.97 -8.60 -0.08
N LYS A 154 -0.23 -8.66 -0.68
CA LYS A 154 -0.41 -8.32 -2.10
C LYS A 154 -0.64 -6.83 -2.29
N GLY A 155 0.19 -6.22 -3.12
CA GLY A 155 0.07 -4.83 -3.51
C GLY A 155 -0.98 -4.60 -4.61
N ILE A 156 -1.39 -3.34 -4.77
CA ILE A 156 -2.30 -2.89 -5.83
C ILE A 156 -1.71 -3.07 -7.23
N ASN A 157 -0.37 -3.16 -7.33
CA ASN A 157 0.34 -3.46 -8.58
C ASN A 157 0.36 -4.97 -8.92
N GLY A 158 -0.29 -5.80 -8.10
CA GLY A 158 -0.35 -7.25 -8.27
C GLY A 158 0.89 -8.02 -7.82
N LYS A 159 1.92 -7.31 -7.34
CA LYS A 159 3.15 -7.87 -6.78
C LYS A 159 3.05 -7.99 -5.26
N TYR A 160 4.03 -8.64 -4.66
CA TYR A 160 4.04 -8.99 -3.24
C TYR A 160 5.21 -8.33 -2.50
N ARG A 161 4.99 -8.11 -1.21
CA ARG A 161 5.99 -7.73 -0.23
C ARG A 161 5.90 -8.69 0.95
N ILE A 162 7.04 -9.17 1.41
CA ILE A 162 7.11 -9.97 2.65
C ILE A 162 6.89 -9.05 3.87
N ILE A 163 6.03 -9.47 4.79
CA ILE A 163 5.71 -8.70 6.00
C ILE A 163 6.13 -9.40 7.29
N ARG A 164 6.31 -10.73 7.23
CA ARG A 164 6.71 -11.54 8.36
C ARG A 164 7.35 -12.84 7.88
N ALA A 165 8.28 -13.37 8.65
CA ALA A 165 8.76 -14.73 8.52
C ALA A 165 8.89 -15.38 9.91
N ASP A 166 8.41 -16.60 10.06
CA ASP A 166 8.65 -17.41 11.25
C ASP A 166 9.58 -18.56 10.88
N LEU A 167 10.70 -18.66 11.59
CA LEU A 167 11.70 -19.70 11.42
C LEU A 167 11.71 -20.64 12.62
N ARG A 168 12.10 -21.88 12.34
CA ARG A 168 12.19 -22.98 13.29
C ARG A 168 13.28 -23.94 12.82
N THR A 169 13.79 -24.76 13.74
CA THR A 169 14.71 -25.84 13.43
C THR A 169 14.01 -27.17 13.74
N SER A 170 13.89 -28.03 12.74
CA SER A 170 13.35 -29.39 12.91
C SER A 170 14.37 -30.28 13.62
N ALA A 171 13.89 -31.13 14.53
CA ALA A 171 14.68 -32.23 15.08
C ALA A 171 14.63 -33.49 14.20
N TYR A 172 13.79 -33.50 13.18
CA TYR A 172 13.46 -34.68 12.37
C TYR A 172 13.97 -34.56 10.94
N SER A 173 14.33 -35.71 10.36
CA SER A 173 14.75 -35.86 8.95
C SER A 173 13.61 -35.61 7.96
N SER A 174 12.39 -35.98 8.36
CA SER A 174 11.13 -35.59 7.70
C SER A 174 10.55 -34.40 8.44
N VAL A 175 10.27 -33.30 7.73
CA VAL A 175 9.92 -32.05 8.40
C VAL A 175 8.44 -31.77 8.27
N ILE A 176 7.74 -31.72 9.41
CA ILE A 176 6.43 -31.09 9.54
C ILE A 176 6.52 -30.08 10.67
N GLN A 177 6.16 -28.84 10.37
CA GLN A 177 6.17 -27.76 11.35
C GLN A 177 4.89 -26.97 11.34
N THR A 178 4.58 -26.45 12.52
CA THR A 178 3.34 -25.74 12.79
C THR A 178 3.63 -24.30 13.18
N PHE A 179 2.85 -23.39 12.59
CA PHE A 179 2.97 -21.96 12.80
C PHE A 179 1.60 -21.40 13.13
N ASN A 180 1.54 -20.58 14.18
CA ASN A 180 0.31 -19.87 14.51
C ASN A 180 0.19 -18.66 13.59
N TRP A 181 -0.92 -18.58 12.88
CA TRP A 181 -1.31 -17.42 12.10
C TRP A 181 -2.62 -16.87 12.65
N GLU A 182 -2.64 -15.60 13.03
CA GLU A 182 -3.78 -14.97 13.68
C GLU A 182 -4.11 -13.67 12.95
N ASN A 183 -5.39 -13.47 12.65
CA ASN A 183 -5.94 -12.18 12.24
C ASN A 183 -6.96 -11.71 13.30
N GLN A 184 -7.68 -10.62 13.03
CA GLN A 184 -8.66 -10.07 13.98
C GLN A 184 -9.87 -10.98 14.22
N GLU A 185 -10.11 -11.97 13.34
CA GLU A 185 -11.33 -12.78 13.32
C GLU A 185 -11.09 -14.23 13.75
N GLU A 186 -9.93 -14.81 13.43
CA GLU A 186 -9.67 -16.23 13.56
C GLU A 186 -8.21 -16.56 13.86
N LYS A 187 -8.00 -17.56 14.72
CA LYS A 187 -6.70 -18.20 14.95
C LYS A 187 -6.58 -19.44 14.07
N LYS A 188 -5.50 -19.51 13.30
CA LYS A 188 -5.21 -20.62 12.39
C LYS A 188 -3.89 -21.28 12.74
N VAL A 189 -3.84 -22.58 12.46
CA VAL A 189 -2.61 -23.38 12.48
C VAL A 189 -2.20 -23.62 11.04
N VAL A 190 -1.05 -23.08 10.66
CA VAL A 190 -0.39 -23.37 9.39
C VAL A 190 0.51 -24.58 9.58
N VAL A 191 0.35 -25.60 8.74
CA VAL A 191 1.14 -26.83 8.77
C VAL A 191 1.94 -26.93 7.49
N SER A 192 3.27 -26.88 7.62
CA SER A 192 4.21 -26.96 6.49
C SER A 192 4.95 -28.29 6.56
N GLY A 193 4.80 -29.11 5.54
CA GLY A 193 5.46 -30.40 5.40
C GLY A 193 6.43 -30.41 4.21
N TYR A 194 7.65 -30.91 4.38
CA TYR A 194 8.58 -31.17 3.27
C TYR A 194 9.60 -32.25 3.60
N SER A 195 10.22 -32.81 2.56
CA SER A 195 11.22 -33.89 2.69
C SER A 195 10.70 -35.11 3.46
N LEU A 196 9.40 -35.40 3.33
CA LEU A 196 8.77 -36.50 4.06
C LEU A 196 9.21 -37.86 3.50
N SER A 197 9.55 -38.79 4.40
CA SER A 197 9.73 -40.19 4.06
C SER A 197 8.41 -40.77 3.52
N LYS A 198 8.51 -41.70 2.57
CA LYS A 198 7.36 -42.43 2.03
C LYS A 198 6.73 -43.39 3.05
N ASP A 199 7.46 -43.71 4.11
CA ASP A 199 6.99 -44.57 5.18
C ASP A 199 5.98 -43.84 6.09
N ILE A 200 5.87 -42.50 5.98
CA ILE A 200 4.91 -41.70 6.72
C ILE A 200 3.58 -41.70 5.96
N ALA A 201 2.58 -42.37 6.51
CA ALA A 201 1.22 -42.37 5.96
C ALA A 201 0.34 -41.27 6.57
N ARG A 202 0.60 -40.90 7.84
CA ARG A 202 -0.18 -39.89 8.57
C ARG A 202 0.73 -39.01 9.44
N TYR A 203 0.29 -37.79 9.69
CA TYR A 203 0.88 -36.92 10.69
C TYR A 203 -0.14 -36.60 11.79
N GLY A 204 0.32 -36.50 13.02
CA GLY A 204 -0.48 -36.10 14.17
C GLY A 204 -0.19 -34.65 14.56
N LEU A 205 -1.25 -33.89 14.82
CA LEU A 205 -1.13 -32.63 15.54
C LEU A 205 -1.36 -32.91 17.02
N GLU A 206 -0.32 -32.74 17.83
CA GLU A 206 -0.34 -33.03 19.26
C GLU A 206 -0.77 -31.80 20.05
N PHE A 207 -1.82 -31.95 20.83
CA PHE A 207 -2.39 -30.92 21.69
C PHE A 207 -2.22 -31.30 23.15
N SER A 208 -1.84 -30.33 23.97
CA SER A 208 -2.02 -30.40 25.41
C SER A 208 -3.31 -29.68 25.81
N ALA A 209 -4.06 -30.29 26.70
CA ALA A 209 -5.24 -29.72 27.36
C ALA A 209 -5.20 -30.03 28.86
N TYR A 210 -6.09 -29.43 29.64
CA TYR A 210 -6.08 -29.54 31.11
C TYR A 210 -7.44 -29.98 31.64
N LYS A 211 -7.45 -30.80 32.69
CA LYS A 211 -8.68 -31.28 33.33
C LYS A 211 -9.44 -30.18 34.07
N SER A 212 -8.74 -29.16 34.57
CA SER A 212 -9.35 -27.99 35.20
C SER A 212 -8.90 -26.69 34.53
N PRO A 213 -9.63 -25.57 34.73
CA PRO A 213 -9.18 -24.26 34.27
C PRO A 213 -7.82 -23.90 34.89
N GLY A 214 -6.83 -23.63 34.05
CA GLY A 214 -5.48 -23.29 34.48
C GLY A 214 -4.42 -23.99 33.65
N TRP A 215 -3.19 -24.00 34.17
CA TRP A 215 -1.99 -24.54 33.50
C TRP A 215 -1.23 -25.50 34.43
N ALA A 216 -1.95 -26.20 35.31
CA ALA A 216 -1.37 -27.13 36.26
C ALA A 216 -0.86 -28.38 35.53
N SER A 217 0.45 -28.64 35.58
CA SER A 217 1.10 -29.66 34.77
C SER A 217 0.67 -31.09 35.12
N ASP A 218 0.30 -31.35 36.37
CA ASP A 218 -0.22 -32.62 36.87
C ASP A 218 -1.63 -32.94 36.34
N GLU A 219 -2.34 -31.93 35.84
CA GLU A 219 -3.66 -32.06 35.22
C GLU A 219 -3.61 -32.04 33.69
N ARG A 220 -2.41 -31.93 33.10
CA ARG A 220 -2.22 -31.90 31.65
C ARG A 220 -2.52 -33.27 31.04
N VAL A 221 -3.24 -33.26 29.93
CA VAL A 221 -3.55 -34.43 29.12
C VAL A 221 -3.20 -34.14 27.67
N GLU A 222 -2.69 -35.15 26.97
CA GLU A 222 -2.31 -35.04 25.56
C GLU A 222 -3.40 -35.63 24.66
N ARG A 223 -3.60 -35.00 23.51
CA ARG A 223 -4.61 -35.34 22.51
C ARG A 223 -4.06 -35.15 21.12
N THR A 224 -4.34 -36.10 20.24
CA THR A 224 -3.82 -36.11 18.88
C THR A 224 -4.95 -36.08 17.87
N LEU A 225 -4.87 -35.17 16.89
CA LEU A 225 -5.64 -35.28 15.65
C LEU A 225 -4.73 -35.76 14.53
N THR A 226 -5.09 -36.87 13.88
CA THR A 226 -4.26 -37.43 12.81
C THR A 226 -4.84 -37.13 11.43
N PHE A 227 -3.95 -36.79 10.50
CA PHE A 227 -4.27 -36.41 9.13
C PHE A 227 -3.47 -37.26 8.14
N PRO A 228 -4.06 -37.66 7.00
CA PRO A 228 -3.33 -38.42 5.99
C PRO A 228 -2.30 -37.54 5.27
N VAL A 229 -1.10 -38.07 5.07
CA VAL A 229 -0.09 -37.46 4.19
C VAL A 229 -0.46 -37.75 2.75
N LYS A 230 -0.93 -36.73 2.02
CA LYS A 230 -1.31 -36.87 0.61
C LYS A 230 -0.16 -36.59 -0.35
N ASN A 231 0.75 -35.71 0.05
CA ASN A 231 1.92 -35.29 -0.72
C ASN A 231 3.14 -35.24 0.21
N LEU A 232 4.33 -35.53 -0.33
CA LEU A 232 5.59 -35.47 0.44
C LEU A 232 6.07 -34.04 0.70
N GLN A 233 5.39 -33.06 0.12
CA GLN A 233 5.57 -31.63 0.32
C GLN A 233 4.18 -30.98 0.27
N PHE A 234 3.85 -30.16 1.27
CA PHE A 234 2.56 -29.49 1.36
C PHE A 234 2.59 -28.25 2.27
N LEU A 235 1.57 -27.41 2.11
CA LEU A 235 1.25 -26.31 3.01
C LEU A 235 -0.27 -26.29 3.22
N GLU A 236 -0.68 -26.58 4.44
CA GLU A 236 -2.08 -26.69 4.84
C GLU A 236 -2.40 -25.68 5.95
N VAL A 237 -3.66 -25.28 6.04
CA VAL A 237 -4.12 -24.33 7.06
C VAL A 237 -5.41 -24.83 7.67
N PHE A 238 -5.45 -24.83 9.00
CA PHE A 238 -6.58 -25.27 9.78
C PHE A 238 -7.06 -24.15 10.70
N SER A 239 -8.37 -24.07 10.91
CA SER A 239 -8.95 -23.28 11.99
C SER A 239 -8.59 -23.93 13.32
N LEU A 240 -7.96 -23.18 14.23
CA LEU A 240 -7.64 -23.70 15.57
C LEU A 240 -8.94 -24.06 16.31
N GLU A 241 -9.98 -23.26 16.14
CA GLU A 241 -11.29 -23.49 16.75
C GLU A 241 -11.91 -24.79 16.24
N ALA A 242 -11.90 -25.02 14.93
CA ALA A 242 -12.43 -26.26 14.36
C ALA A 242 -11.63 -27.52 14.81
N LEU A 243 -10.30 -27.41 14.92
CA LEU A 243 -9.48 -28.51 15.46
C LEU A 243 -9.85 -28.81 16.92
N VAL A 244 -10.02 -27.77 17.74
CA VAL A 244 -10.41 -27.94 19.14
C VAL A 244 -11.83 -28.49 19.27
N GLU A 245 -12.76 -28.07 18.41
CA GLU A 245 -14.12 -28.64 18.36
C GLU A 245 -14.11 -30.11 17.98
N GLU A 246 -13.27 -30.51 17.03
CA GLU A 246 -13.12 -31.92 16.64
C GLU A 246 -12.59 -32.76 17.81
N LEU A 247 -11.56 -32.28 18.51
CA LEU A 247 -11.04 -32.95 19.71
C LEU A 247 -12.12 -33.14 20.77
N LYS A 248 -12.96 -32.11 21.01
CA LYS A 248 -14.03 -32.17 22.00
C LYS A 248 -15.09 -33.23 21.69
N LYS A 249 -15.30 -33.62 20.42
CA LYS A 249 -16.29 -34.65 20.05
C LYS A 249 -15.92 -36.03 20.57
N SER A 250 -14.62 -36.33 20.70
CA SER A 250 -14.13 -37.59 21.26
C SER A 250 -13.96 -37.58 22.77
N GLU A 251 -14.15 -36.45 23.44
CA GLU A 251 -13.96 -36.35 24.88
C GLU A 251 -15.21 -36.72 25.68
N ASN A 252 -15.01 -37.58 26.68
CA ASN A 252 -16.04 -37.94 27.65
C ASN A 252 -16.13 -36.96 28.83
N GLN A 253 -15.23 -35.98 28.89
CA GLN A 253 -15.15 -34.98 29.95
C GLN A 253 -14.75 -33.62 29.36
N GLU A 254 -15.12 -32.54 30.03
CA GLU A 254 -14.70 -31.20 29.63
C GLU A 254 -13.20 -31.01 29.90
N LEU A 255 -12.47 -30.50 28.92
CA LEU A 255 -11.07 -30.11 29.03
C LEU A 255 -10.90 -28.63 28.65
N TYR A 256 -9.86 -28.02 29.19
CA TYR A 256 -9.59 -26.59 29.08
C TYR A 256 -8.23 -26.32 28.44
N ASN A 257 -8.06 -25.10 27.91
CA ASN A 257 -6.77 -24.55 27.45
C ASN A 257 -6.03 -25.45 26.45
N TYR A 258 -6.75 -25.95 25.44
CA TYR A 258 -6.15 -26.65 24.31
C TYR A 258 -5.10 -25.78 23.63
N HIS A 259 -3.89 -26.31 23.48
CA HIS A 259 -2.82 -25.67 22.74
C HIS A 259 -1.97 -26.73 22.05
N LEU A 260 -1.57 -26.43 20.82
CA LEU A 260 -0.72 -27.29 20.02
C LEU A 260 0.69 -27.30 20.62
N THR A 261 1.24 -28.49 20.83
CA THR A 261 2.54 -28.69 21.47
C THR A 261 3.58 -29.30 20.56
N ASP A 262 3.20 -30.23 19.69
CA ASP A 262 4.16 -30.92 18.82
C ASP A 262 3.48 -31.55 17.60
N VAL A 263 4.28 -32.27 16.80
CA VAL A 263 3.85 -33.09 15.67
C VAL A 263 4.42 -34.50 15.81
N SER A 264 3.60 -35.49 15.48
CA SER A 264 3.96 -36.91 15.44
C SER A 264 3.78 -37.49 14.03
N PHE A 265 4.44 -38.62 13.77
CA PHE A 265 4.46 -39.30 12.48
C PHE A 265 4.02 -40.75 12.63
N TYR A 266 3.14 -41.20 11.74
CA TYR A 266 2.63 -42.57 11.77
C TYR A 266 2.76 -43.26 10.42
N ASP A 267 3.06 -44.56 10.46
CA ASP A 267 3.15 -45.41 9.27
C ASP A 267 1.77 -45.88 8.75
N GLU A 268 1.76 -46.72 7.71
CA GLU A 268 0.52 -47.29 7.15
C GLU A 268 -0.26 -48.19 8.12
N THR A 269 0.42 -48.76 9.11
CA THR A 269 -0.19 -49.62 10.14
C THR A 269 -0.77 -48.81 11.31
N GLY A 270 -0.40 -47.54 11.41
CA GLY A 270 -0.74 -46.64 12.51
C GLY A 270 0.27 -46.67 13.67
N GLU A 271 1.44 -47.28 13.47
CA GLU A 271 2.54 -47.24 14.43
C GLU A 271 3.20 -45.85 14.44
N ASP A 272 3.49 -45.34 15.63
CA ASP A 272 4.22 -44.07 15.80
C ASP A 272 5.71 -44.27 15.50
N ILE A 273 6.19 -43.59 14.47
CA ILE A 273 7.57 -43.66 13.98
C ILE A 273 8.35 -42.37 14.24
N THR A 274 7.83 -41.44 15.05
CA THR A 274 8.40 -40.11 15.30
C THR A 274 9.84 -40.18 15.78
N GLU A 275 10.11 -41.00 16.80
CA GLU A 275 11.45 -41.19 17.39
C GLU A 275 12.47 -41.74 16.39
N SER A 276 12.03 -42.55 15.42
CA SER A 276 12.91 -43.13 14.40
C SER A 276 13.43 -42.09 13.40
N LEU A 277 12.76 -40.94 13.32
CA LEU A 277 13.07 -39.87 12.36
C LEU A 277 14.01 -38.79 12.94
N LEU A 278 14.34 -38.87 14.23
CA LEU A 278 15.19 -37.89 14.91
C LEU A 278 16.61 -37.81 14.30
N VAL A 279 17.10 -36.59 14.11
CA VAL A 279 18.42 -36.27 13.59
C VAL A 279 19.23 -35.60 14.70
N GLY A 280 19.98 -36.42 15.46
CA GLY A 280 20.84 -35.96 16.55
C GLY A 280 20.20 -36.03 17.94
N GLU A 281 20.88 -35.51 18.97
CA GLU A 281 20.29 -35.34 20.30
C GLU A 281 19.24 -34.24 20.27
N SER A 282 18.09 -34.46 20.92
CA SER A 282 16.96 -33.53 21.09
C SER A 282 17.42 -32.15 21.58
N GLY A 283 17.86 -31.30 20.65
CA GLY A 283 18.22 -29.92 20.88
C GLY A 283 16.98 -29.03 20.86
N ASN A 284 17.04 -27.93 21.61
CA ASN A 284 15.98 -26.95 21.74
C ASN A 284 15.44 -26.54 20.34
N GLN A 285 14.17 -26.86 20.04
CA GLN A 285 13.48 -26.50 18.79
C GLN A 285 13.19 -24.99 18.80
N GLY A 286 14.25 -24.19 18.71
CA GLY A 286 14.21 -22.74 18.83
C GLY A 286 13.48 -22.10 17.67
N GLY A 287 12.41 -21.39 18.00
CA GLY A 287 11.66 -20.57 17.07
C GLY A 287 12.11 -19.11 17.07
N SER A 288 12.18 -18.49 15.90
CA SER A 288 12.39 -17.04 15.75
C SER A 288 11.31 -16.45 14.86
N GLY A 289 10.60 -15.43 15.35
CA GLY A 289 9.68 -14.63 14.54
C GLY A 289 10.37 -13.35 14.11
N ILE A 290 10.42 -13.09 12.81
CA ILE A 290 11.00 -11.89 12.21
C ILE A 290 9.87 -11.02 11.66
N GLY A 291 9.61 -9.91 12.34
CA GLY A 291 8.73 -8.84 11.89
C GLY A 291 9.53 -7.57 11.61
N SER A 292 9.24 -6.89 10.51
CA SER A 292 9.85 -5.59 10.23
C SER A 292 9.02 -4.45 10.83
N ALA A 293 9.59 -3.74 11.80
CA ALA A 293 8.99 -2.52 12.36
C ALA A 293 8.91 -1.38 11.33
N GLU A 294 9.61 -1.50 10.20
CA GLU A 294 9.72 -0.47 9.17
C GLU A 294 8.59 -0.52 8.14
N LEU A 295 7.72 -1.53 8.18
CA LEU A 295 6.63 -1.71 7.21
C LEU A 295 5.72 -0.47 7.12
N TRP A 296 5.52 0.23 8.25
CA TRP A 296 4.74 1.47 8.31
C TRP A 296 5.54 2.71 7.88
N LEU A 297 6.87 2.72 8.06
CA LEU A 297 7.74 3.85 7.71
C LEU A 297 7.71 4.15 6.20
N VAL A 298 7.54 3.13 5.36
CA VAL A 298 7.35 3.28 3.91
C VAL A 298 6.18 4.22 3.61
N TYR A 299 5.04 4.00 4.25
CA TYR A 299 3.84 4.81 4.01
C TYR A 299 4.01 6.23 4.55
N VAL A 300 4.72 6.39 5.67
CA VAL A 300 5.09 7.71 6.20
C VAL A 300 5.99 8.45 5.22
N LEU A 301 7.02 7.78 4.67
CA LEU A 301 7.92 8.37 3.69
C LEU A 301 7.16 8.80 2.42
N MET A 302 6.28 7.94 1.91
CA MET A 302 5.41 8.28 0.77
C MET A 302 4.52 9.50 1.08
N PHE A 303 3.94 9.55 2.28
CA PHE A 303 3.12 10.69 2.71
C PHE A 303 3.95 11.98 2.78
N LEU A 304 5.17 11.93 3.31
CA LEU A 304 6.08 13.08 3.37
C LEU A 304 6.47 13.56 1.97
N VAL A 305 6.77 12.64 1.03
CA VAL A 305 7.07 12.96 -0.37
C VAL A 305 5.89 13.67 -1.04
N LEU A 306 4.67 13.15 -0.87
CA LEU A 306 3.46 13.75 -1.42
C LEU A 306 3.13 15.09 -0.78
N GLY A 307 3.31 15.21 0.54
CA GLY A 307 3.14 16.47 1.29
C GLY A 307 4.09 17.56 0.82
N PHE A 308 5.37 17.22 0.62
CA PHE A 308 6.34 18.15 0.04
C PHE A 308 5.97 18.55 -1.40
N GLY A 309 5.52 17.59 -2.22
CA GLY A 309 4.98 17.86 -3.55
C GLY A 309 3.82 18.87 -3.53
N ALA A 310 2.88 18.71 -2.59
CA ALA A 310 1.75 19.62 -2.42
C ALA A 310 2.19 21.04 -1.99
N ILE A 311 3.19 21.15 -1.12
CA ILE A 311 3.79 22.45 -0.73
C ILE A 311 4.42 23.13 -1.96
N MET A 312 5.15 22.38 -2.78
CA MET A 312 5.75 22.92 -4.01
C MET A 312 4.70 23.36 -5.03
N VAL A 313 3.64 22.57 -5.22
CA VAL A 313 2.49 22.96 -6.06
C VAL A 313 1.88 24.27 -5.57
N ARG A 314 1.65 24.40 -4.26
CA ARG A 314 1.10 25.62 -3.67
C ARG A 314 2.02 26.81 -3.88
N TYR A 315 3.33 26.62 -3.71
CA TYR A 315 4.34 27.66 -3.97
C TYR A 315 4.22 28.21 -5.40
N PHE A 316 4.19 27.33 -6.41
CA PHE A 316 4.08 27.75 -7.82
C PHE A 316 2.71 28.37 -8.18
N LEU A 317 1.64 28.07 -7.44
CA LEU A 317 0.28 28.57 -7.72
C LEU A 317 -0.09 29.84 -6.92
N THR A 318 0.56 30.09 -5.79
CA THR A 318 0.22 31.22 -4.89
C THR A 318 1.07 32.46 -5.17
N ASP A 319 2.32 32.28 -5.62
CA ASP A 319 3.22 33.37 -6.02
C ASP A 319 3.16 33.65 -7.51
#